data_AF-A0A662V2W0-F1
#
_entry.id   AF-A0A662V2W0-F1
#
_cell.length_a   1.000
_cell.length_b   1.000
_cell.length_c   1.000
_cell.angle_alpha   90.00
_cell.angle_beta   90.00
_cell.angle_gamma   90.00
#
_symmetry.space_group_name_H-M   'P 1'
#
loop_
_entity.id
_entity.type
_entity.pdbx_description
1 polymer ?
#
loop_
_entity_poly.entity_id
_entity_poly.type
_entity_poly.pdbx_seq_one_letter_code
_entity_poly.pdbx_strand_id
1 'polypeptide(L)'
;MSIEIMVIMGIDDESDTALRNCWKAAELLLKDYGLETYVVPVSTWVHDPITLSEMKLPKVIIQGRLIAEGRAPSIEEIIDAIIALHLFTLTDVTIVPTGSFRQNPVPEASYIQYF
;
A
#
# COMPACT_ATOMS: atom_id res chain seq x y z
N MET A 1 8.28 -10.95 2.46
CA MET A 1 8.22 -9.62 1.80
C MET A 1 7.93 -8.61 2.88
N SER A 2 8.69 -7.53 2.98
CA SER A 2 8.45 -6.47 3.95
C SER A 2 7.30 -5.56 3.49
N ILE A 3 6.50 -5.08 4.43
CA ILE A 3 5.32 -4.24 4.17
C ILE A 3 5.68 -2.78 4.39
N GLU A 4 5.44 -1.95 3.37
CA GLU A 4 5.67 -0.50 3.42
C GLU A 4 4.53 0.24 4.09
N ILE A 5 4.86 1.13 5.01
CA ILE A 5 3.96 2.12 5.59
C ILE A 5 4.57 3.51 5.36
N MET A 6 4.04 4.26 4.41
CA MET A 6 4.42 5.64 4.16
C MET A 6 3.49 6.59 4.92
N VAL A 7 4.06 7.50 5.69
CA VAL A 7 3.30 8.50 6.47
C VAL A 7 3.66 9.87 5.92
N ILE A 8 2.73 10.50 5.20
CA ILE A 8 2.88 11.87 4.73
C ILE A 8 2.42 12.80 5.85
N MET A 9 3.31 13.67 6.30
CA MET A 9 3.17 14.44 7.53
C MET A 9 3.18 15.94 7.27
N GLY A 10 2.33 16.65 8.02
CA GLY A 10 2.42 18.10 8.22
C GLY A 10 3.25 18.44 9.45
N ILE A 11 3.30 19.73 9.79
CA ILE A 11 3.91 20.23 11.04
C ILE A 11 2.79 20.42 12.07
N ASP A 12 2.24 19.31 12.54
CA ASP A 12 1.12 19.26 13.48
C ASP A 12 1.16 18.01 14.37
N ASP A 13 0.49 18.09 15.52
CA ASP A 13 0.45 17.00 16.52
C ASP A 13 -0.24 15.74 16.00
N GLU A 14 -1.19 15.89 15.07
CA GLU A 14 -1.94 14.78 14.49
C GLU A 14 -1.01 13.91 13.64
N SER A 15 -0.12 14.54 12.87
CA SER A 15 0.90 13.90 12.05
C SER A 15 1.91 13.14 12.90
N ASP A 16 2.40 13.75 13.97
CA ASP A 16 3.30 13.09 14.92
C ASP A 16 2.63 11.89 15.59
N THR A 17 1.34 12.01 15.91
CA THR A 17 0.55 10.92 16.48
C THR A 17 0.40 9.77 15.48
N ALA A 18 0.09 10.07 14.21
CA ALA A 18 -0.01 9.06 13.15
C ALA A 18 1.31 8.29 12.97
N LEU A 19 2.45 8.99 12.94
CA LEU A 19 3.77 8.37 12.83
C LEU A 19 4.06 7.43 14.01
N ARG A 20 3.80 7.88 15.24
CA ARG A 20 3.99 7.07 16.45
C ARG A 20 3.09 5.83 16.45
N ASN A 21 1.85 5.96 16.01
CA ASN A 21 0.93 4.83 15.91
C ASN A 21 1.41 3.83 14.86
N CYS A 22 1.93 4.30 13.72
CA CYS A 22 2.52 3.44 12.68
C CYS A 22 3.73 2.67 13.20
N TRP A 23 4.64 3.31 13.95
CA TRP A 23 5.77 2.60 14.56
C TRP A 23 5.34 1.55 15.59
N LYS A 24 4.39 1.89 16.46
CA LYS A 24 3.86 0.91 17.43
C LYS A 24 3.17 -0.26 16.73
N ALA A 25 2.39 0.02 15.69
CA ALA A 25 1.77 -1.03 14.88
C ALA A 25 2.82 -1.94 14.22
N ALA A 26 3.91 -1.36 13.69
CA ALA A 26 5.01 -2.09 13.10
C ALA A 26 5.70 -3.03 14.10
N GLU A 27 5.96 -2.54 15.32
CA GLU A 27 6.53 -3.34 16.41
C GLU A 27 5.62 -4.52 16.79
N LEU A 28 4.31 -4.27 16.94
CA LEU A 28 3.33 -5.30 17.27
C LEU A 28 3.18 -6.34 16.15
N LEU A 29 3.17 -5.91 14.88
CA LEU A 29 3.10 -6.81 13.73
C LEU A 29 4.29 -7.76 13.65
N LEU A 30 5.49 -7.25 13.92
CA LEU A 30 6.68 -8.09 13.98
C LEU A 30 6.61 -9.08 15.13
N LYS A 31 6.21 -8.61 16.32
CA LYS A 31 6.19 -9.41 17.55
C LYS A 31 5.11 -10.51 17.52
N ASP A 32 3.90 -10.16 17.12
CA ASP A 32 2.72 -11.02 17.29
C ASP A 32 2.41 -11.84 16.03
N TYR A 33 2.80 -11.34 14.85
CA TYR A 33 2.49 -11.97 13.55
C TYR A 33 3.73 -12.35 12.73
N GLY A 34 4.93 -11.97 13.17
CA GLY A 34 6.16 -12.20 12.40
C GLY A 34 6.22 -11.40 11.08
N LEU A 35 5.42 -10.34 10.96
CA LEU A 35 5.34 -9.52 9.76
C LEU A 35 6.33 -8.37 9.84
N GLU A 36 7.36 -8.41 8.98
CA GLU A 36 8.30 -7.31 8.84
C GLU A 36 7.64 -6.13 8.12
N THR A 37 7.58 -5.00 8.81
CA THR A 37 7.03 -3.75 8.28
C THR A 37 8.03 -2.62 8.44
N TYR A 38 8.02 -1.66 7.52
CA TYR A 38 8.90 -0.50 7.55
C TYR A 38 8.10 0.79 7.41
N VAL A 39 8.40 1.75 8.28
CA VAL A 39 7.68 3.03 8.34
C VAL A 39 8.57 4.12 7.75
N VAL A 40 8.07 4.78 6.71
CA VAL A 40 8.75 5.87 6.00
C VAL A 40 8.02 7.18 6.27
N PRO A 41 8.56 8.07 7.12
CA PRO A 41 8.03 9.40 7.28
C PRO A 41 8.39 10.27 6.07
N VAL A 42 7.40 10.96 5.52
CA VAL A 42 7.54 11.91 4.42
C VAL A 42 7.03 13.26 4.88
N SER A 43 7.93 14.12 5.35
CA SER A 43 7.59 15.47 5.79
C SER A 43 7.31 16.38 4.60
N THR A 44 6.15 17.03 4.62
CA THR A 44 5.81 18.06 3.64
C THR A 44 6.12 19.45 4.21
N TRP A 45 6.95 20.19 3.49
CA TRP A 45 7.33 21.56 3.84
C TRP A 45 6.49 22.52 3.00
N VAL A 46 5.23 22.67 3.38
CA VAL A 46 4.30 23.57 2.71
C VAL A 46 4.13 24.81 3.57
N HIS A 47 4.42 25.98 3.04
CA HIS A 47 4.40 27.25 3.78
C HIS A 47 3.08 28.01 3.66
N ASP A 48 2.17 27.57 2.78
CA ASP A 48 0.87 28.21 2.57
C ASP A 48 -0.23 27.49 3.39
N PRO A 49 -0.83 28.16 4.40
CA PRO A 49 -1.87 27.59 5.24
C PRO A 49 -3.12 27.10 4.49
N ILE A 50 -3.48 27.73 3.37
CA ILE A 50 -4.66 27.31 2.59
C ILE A 50 -4.39 25.94 1.98
N THR A 51 -3.26 25.79 1.30
CA THR A 51 -2.87 24.52 0.69
C THR A 51 -2.68 23.41 1.72
N LEU A 52 -2.15 23.71 2.90
CA LEU A 52 -2.05 22.76 4.02
C LEU A 52 -3.42 22.22 4.45
N SER A 53 -4.42 23.10 4.58
CA SER A 53 -5.77 22.71 5.00
C SER A 53 -6.47 21.81 3.97
N GLU A 54 -6.18 21.99 2.67
CA GLU A 54 -6.72 21.18 1.59
C GLU A 54 -6.03 19.81 1.44
N MET A 55 -4.79 19.69 1.90
CA MET A 55 -4.01 18.46 1.78
C MET A 55 -4.50 17.33 2.69
N LYS A 56 -5.31 17.62 3.71
CA LYS A 56 -5.82 16.64 4.68
C LYS A 56 -4.71 15.74 5.22
N LEU A 57 -3.68 16.35 5.79
CA LEU A 57 -2.60 15.65 6.48
C LEU A 57 -3.07 15.23 7.89
N PRO A 58 -2.48 14.17 8.48
CA PRO A 58 -1.53 13.24 7.87
C PRO A 58 -2.20 12.28 6.87
N LYS A 59 -1.41 11.69 5.97
CA LYS A 59 -1.85 10.57 5.13
C LYS A 59 -1.05 9.32 5.44
N VAL A 60 -1.73 8.22 5.68
CA VAL A 60 -1.11 6.90 5.91
C VAL A 60 -1.38 6.02 4.71
N ILE A 61 -0.31 5.58 4.06
CA ILE A 61 -0.33 4.79 2.83
C ILE A 61 0.38 3.47 3.10
N ILE A 62 -0.29 2.35 2.87
CA ILE A 62 0.23 1.00 3.13
C ILE A 62 0.29 0.24 1.81
N GLN A 63 1.47 -0.21 1.41
CA GLN A 63 1.72 -0.86 0.10
C GLN A 63 1.09 -0.08 -1.08
N GLY A 64 1.25 1.25 -1.06
CA GLY A 64 0.70 2.13 -2.11
C GLY A 64 -0.80 2.39 -2.03
N ARG A 65 -1.53 1.92 -1.00
CA ARG A 65 -2.96 2.18 -0.80
C ARG A 65 -3.18 3.17 0.34
N LEU A 66 -3.98 4.21 0.11
CA LEU A 66 -4.36 5.18 1.13
C LEU A 66 -5.32 4.53 2.16
N ILE A 67 -4.92 4.51 3.42
CA ILE A 67 -5.69 3.93 4.53
C ILE A 67 -6.37 5.00 5.37
N ALA A 68 -5.68 6.13 5.59
CA ALA A 68 -6.22 7.26 6.34
C ALA A 68 -5.73 8.59 5.76
N GLU A 69 -6.59 9.62 5.83
CA GLU A 69 -6.24 11.02 5.56
C GLU A 69 -6.93 11.95 6.55
N GLY A 70 -6.28 13.06 6.90
CA GLY A 70 -6.83 14.11 7.75
C GLY A 70 -6.98 13.76 9.23
N ARG A 71 -6.58 12.55 9.63
CA ARG A 71 -6.58 12.06 11.01
C ARG A 71 -5.50 11.01 11.21
N ALA A 72 -5.02 10.87 12.44
CA ALA A 72 -4.19 9.78 12.86
C ALA A 72 -5.05 8.50 13.00
N PRO A 73 -4.73 7.43 12.25
CA PRO A 73 -5.37 6.14 12.48
C PRO A 73 -4.92 5.54 13.82
N SER A 74 -5.79 4.74 14.44
CA SER A 74 -5.43 3.99 15.64
C SER A 74 -4.44 2.87 15.31
N ILE A 75 -3.78 2.33 16.33
CA ILE A 75 -2.82 1.23 16.15
C ILE A 75 -3.53 0.00 15.57
N GLU A 76 -4.73 -0.30 16.08
CA GLU A 76 -5.56 -1.42 15.64
C GLU A 76 -6.01 -1.26 14.19
N GLU A 77 -6.43 -0.05 13.79
CA GLU A 77 -6.82 0.23 12.39
C GLU A 77 -5.67 -0.04 11.41
N ILE A 78 -4.43 0.31 11.79
CA ILE A 78 -3.25 0.08 10.97
C ILE A 78 -2.96 -1.43 10.85
N ILE A 79 -3.01 -2.15 11.96
CA ILE A 79 -2.78 -3.60 12.01
C ILE A 79 -3.83 -4.33 11.16
N ASP A 80 -5.11 -3.99 11.35
CA ASP A 80 -6.21 -4.59 10.62
C ASP A 80 -6.09 -4.33 9.11
N ALA A 81 -5.74 -3.11 8.71
CA ALA A 81 -5.49 -2.78 7.32
C ALA A 81 -4.34 -3.61 6.71
N ILE A 82 -3.24 -3.77 7.44
CA ILE A 82 -2.08 -4.55 6.99
C ILE A 82 -2.44 -6.03 6.85
N ILE A 83 -3.13 -6.61 7.83
CA ILE A 83 -3.56 -8.01 7.79
C ILE A 83 -4.52 -8.24 6.62
N ALA A 84 -5.50 -7.34 6.43
CA ALA A 84 -6.44 -7.42 5.32
C ALA A 84 -5.69 -7.40 3.97
N LEU A 85 -4.78 -6.45 3.76
CA LEU A 85 -3.99 -6.35 2.55
C LEU A 85 -3.11 -7.58 2.32
N HIS A 86 -2.49 -8.10 3.38
CA HIS A 86 -1.66 -9.29 3.31
C HIS A 86 -2.48 -10.51 2.87
N LEU A 87 -3.67 -10.72 3.44
CA LEU A 87 -4.57 -11.80 3.05
C LEU A 87 -5.02 -11.68 1.58
N PHE A 88 -5.32 -10.46 1.10
CA PHE A 88 -5.64 -10.25 -0.31
C PHE A 88 -4.49 -10.64 -1.24
N THR A 89 -3.25 -10.30 -0.89
CA THR A 89 -2.08 -10.66 -1.71
C THR A 89 -1.84 -12.17 -1.78
N LEU A 90 -2.27 -12.93 -0.76
CA LEU A 90 -2.22 -14.39 -0.77
C LEU A 90 -3.30 -15.01 -1.66
N THR A 91 -4.46 -14.36 -1.81
CA THR A 91 -5.56 -14.86 -2.66
C THR A 91 -5.33 -14.69 -4.15
N ASP A 92 -4.44 -13.79 -4.59
CA ASP A 92 -4.07 -13.68 -6.02
C ASP A 92 -3.25 -14.87 -6.52
N VAL A 93 -2.77 -15.74 -5.63
CA VAL A 93 -2.11 -17.01 -5.98
C VAL A 93 -3.03 -18.18 -5.61
N THR A 94 -4.08 -18.40 -6.40
CA THR A 94 -4.78 -19.68 -6.70
C THR A 94 -6.15 -19.31 -7.26
N ILE A 95 -6.56 -19.65 -8.49
CA ILE A 95 -6.58 -20.96 -9.14
C ILE A 95 -6.37 -20.70 -10.64
N VAL A 96 -5.30 -21.20 -11.26
CA VAL A 96 -5.32 -21.41 -12.72
C VAL A 96 -6.18 -22.65 -12.90
N PRO A 97 -7.42 -22.56 -13.43
CA PRO A 97 -8.17 -23.77 -13.72
C PRO A 97 -7.33 -24.56 -14.71
N THR A 98 -7.20 -25.86 -14.47
CA THR A 98 -6.60 -26.85 -15.37
C THR A 98 -7.45 -27.04 -16.64
N GLY A 99 -7.98 -25.94 -17.19
CA GLY A 99 -8.69 -25.90 -18.45
C GLY A 99 -7.65 -26.01 -19.56
N SER A 100 -7.65 -27.14 -20.23
CA SER A 100 -6.87 -27.37 -21.45
C SER A 100 -7.14 -26.25 -22.45
N PHE A 101 -6.16 -25.36 -22.62
CA PHE A 101 -6.13 -24.39 -23.69
C PHE A 101 -6.15 -25.19 -25.00
N ARG A 102 -7.29 -25.23 -25.70
CA ARG A 102 -7.32 -25.67 -27.09
C ARG A 102 -6.45 -24.69 -27.86
N GLN A 103 -5.28 -25.15 -28.30
CA GLN A 103 -4.46 -24.43 -29.26
C GLN A 103 -5.31 -24.25 -30.52
N ASN A 104 -5.82 -23.04 -30.76
CA ASN A 104 -6.23 -22.66 -32.09
C ASN A 104 -4.96 -22.56 -32.93
N PRO A 105 -4.84 -23.27 -34.07
CA PRO A 105 -3.71 -23.07 -34.97
C PRO A 105 -3.78 -21.64 -35.51
N VAL A 106 -2.70 -20.89 -35.28
CA VAL A 106 -2.49 -19.55 -35.83
C VAL A 106 -2.46 -19.66 -37.36
N PRO A 107 -3.16 -18.80 -38.13
CA PRO A 107 -3.08 -18.84 -39.58
C PRO A 107 -1.67 -18.42 -40.01
N GLU A 108 -1.01 -19.23 -40.84
CA GLU A 108 0.30 -18.90 -41.39
C GLU A 108 0.25 -17.58 -42.18
N ALA A 109 1.15 -16.66 -41.83
CA ALA A 109 1.34 -15.42 -42.57
C ALA A 109 1.95 -15.73 -43.94
N SER A 110 1.20 -15.44 -45.00
CA SER A 110 1.67 -15.55 -46.38
C SER A 110 2.68 -14.43 -46.67
N TYR A 111 3.92 -14.82 -46.97
CA TYR A 111 4.96 -13.90 -47.43
C TYR A 111 4.61 -13.38 -48.83
N ILE A 112 4.37 -12.08 -48.97
CA ILE A 112 4.29 -11.40 -50.25
C ILE A 112 5.73 -11.15 -50.73
N GLN A 113 6.17 -11.90 -51.76
CA GLN A 113 7.39 -11.60 -52.49
C GLN A 113 7.09 -10.50 -53.53
N TYR A 114 7.78 -9.36 -53.44
CA TYR A 114 7.81 -8.35 -54.49
C TYR A 114 8.84 -8.74 -55.55
N PHE A 115 8.41 -8.84 -56.80
CA PHE A 115 9.24 -8.74 -58.00
C PHE A 115 8.68 -7.59 -58.86
#